data_AF-A0A3C0GC02-F1
#
_entry.id   AF-A0A3C0GC02-F1
#
_cell.length_a   1.000
_cell.length_b   1.000
_cell.length_c   1.000
_cell.angle_alpha   90.00
_cell.angle_beta   90.00
_cell.angle_gamma   90.00
#
_symmetry.space_group_name_H-M   'P 1'
#
loop_
_entity.id
_entity.type
_entity.pdbx_description
1 polymer ?
#
loop_
_entity_poly.entity_id
_entity_poly.type
_entity_poly.pdbx_seq_one_letter_code
_entity_poly.pdbx_strand_id
1 'polypeptide(L)'
;MNMLNALNDMYQKGISIVPGTDGLPGFLYHRELELYESAGIPAAEVLKMATINSAKITGTSDYLGSIEVGKNADLILIDGNPVENISDVRRVEWTIKGGTIFYADELYNKMGIKHFK
;
A
#
# COMPACT_ATOMS: atom_id res chain seq x y z
N MET A 1 -19.79 18.59 1.15
CA MET A 1 -18.42 18.04 1.04
C MET A 1 -18.50 16.58 1.42
N ASN A 2 -18.08 15.66 0.54
CA ASN A 2 -17.99 14.23 0.87
C ASN A 2 -16.57 13.89 1.37
N MET A 3 -16.36 12.66 1.84
CA MET A 3 -15.07 12.24 2.40
C MET A 3 -13.92 12.31 1.38
N LEU A 4 -14.17 11.96 0.11
CA LEU A 4 -13.14 12.02 -0.93
C LEU A 4 -12.69 13.46 -1.20
N ASN A 5 -13.61 14.41 -1.23
CA ASN A 5 -13.27 15.83 -1.40
C ASN A 5 -12.49 16.37 -0.20
N ALA A 6 -12.82 15.94 1.03
CA ALA A 6 -12.07 16.33 2.23
C ALA A 6 -10.64 15.76 2.19
N LEU A 7 -10.49 14.50 1.80
CA LEU A 7 -9.18 13.85 1.64
C LEU A 7 -8.31 14.59 0.60
N ASN A 8 -8.90 14.95 -0.55
CA ASN A 8 -8.19 15.72 -1.57
C ASN A 8 -7.76 17.11 -1.07
N ASP A 9 -8.66 17.84 -0.40
CA ASP A 9 -8.37 19.17 0.15
C ASP A 9 -7.22 19.12 1.16
N MET A 10 -7.18 18.09 2.02
CA MET A 10 -6.05 17.88 2.95
C MET A 10 -4.74 17.65 2.20
N TYR A 11 -4.76 16.80 1.16
CA TYR A 11 -3.59 16.55 0.32
C TYR A 11 -3.10 17.83 -0.38
N GLN A 12 -4.00 18.61 -0.99
CA GLN A 12 -3.66 19.86 -1.68
C GLN A 12 -3.07 20.92 -0.73
N LYS A 13 -3.46 20.88 0.56
CA LYS A 13 -2.93 21.75 1.61
C LYS A 13 -1.60 21.26 2.21
N GLY A 14 -1.06 20.13 1.74
CA GLY A 14 0.18 19.55 2.25
C GLY A 14 0.05 18.96 3.66
N ILE A 15 -1.17 18.63 4.09
CA ILE A 15 -1.39 17.96 5.38
C ILE A 15 -0.90 16.51 5.27
N SER A 16 -0.14 16.07 6.27
CA SER A 16 0.32 14.67 6.34
C SER A 16 -0.85 13.74 6.63
N ILE A 17 -1.05 12.78 5.72
CA ILE A 17 -2.13 11.78 5.74
C ILE A 17 -1.55 10.39 5.49
N VAL A 18 -2.17 9.37 6.08
CA VAL A 18 -1.78 7.95 5.93
C VAL A 18 -3.01 7.09 5.66
N PRO A 19 -2.98 6.15 4.70
CA PRO A 19 -4.07 5.23 4.46
C PRO A 19 -4.26 4.26 5.63
N GLY A 20 -5.50 4.06 6.07
CA GLY A 20 -5.86 3.16 7.15
C GLY A 20 -7.31 2.73 7.06
N THR A 21 -7.59 1.45 7.28
CA THR A 21 -8.90 0.85 6.94
C THR A 21 -9.88 0.72 8.10
N ASP A 22 -9.39 0.70 9.34
CA ASP A 22 -10.17 0.35 10.55
C ASP A 22 -11.08 -0.89 10.35
N GLY A 23 -10.55 -1.91 9.66
CA GLY A 23 -11.33 -3.04 9.17
C GLY A 23 -10.48 -4.29 8.91
N LEU A 24 -11.03 -5.25 8.16
CA LEU A 24 -10.38 -6.54 7.89
C LEU A 24 -8.94 -6.35 7.35
N PRO A 25 -7.92 -6.91 8.04
CA PRO A 25 -6.52 -6.83 7.61
C PRO A 25 -6.28 -7.41 6.22
N GLY A 26 -5.36 -6.80 5.48
CA GLY A 26 -4.97 -7.22 4.13
C GLY A 26 -5.96 -6.76 3.07
N PHE A 27 -7.14 -7.40 3.00
CA PHE A 27 -8.06 -7.25 1.85
C PHE A 27 -8.62 -5.83 1.66
N LEU A 28 -8.93 -5.14 2.75
CA LEU A 28 -9.50 -3.78 2.66
C LEU A 28 -8.44 -2.73 2.34
N TYR A 29 -7.16 -3.00 2.58
CA TYR A 29 -6.10 -2.01 2.38
C TYR A 29 -5.94 -1.65 0.91
N HIS A 30 -6.09 -2.62 0.00
CA HIS A 30 -6.11 -2.35 -1.44
C HIS A 30 -7.21 -1.36 -1.83
N ARG A 31 -8.41 -1.53 -1.25
CA ARG A 31 -9.54 -0.63 -1.51
C ARG A 31 -9.28 0.76 -0.94
N GLU A 32 -8.63 0.86 0.21
CA GLU A 32 -8.25 2.14 0.81
C GLU A 32 -7.32 2.93 -0.13
N LEU A 33 -6.32 2.29 -0.73
CA LEU A 33 -5.44 2.95 -1.70
C LEU A 33 -6.19 3.41 -2.95
N GLU A 34 -7.11 2.59 -3.46
CA GLU A 34 -8.00 2.97 -4.57
C GLU A 34 -8.88 4.18 -4.23
N LEU A 35 -9.32 4.33 -2.98
CA LEU A 35 -10.11 5.49 -2.54
C LEU A 35 -9.28 6.77 -2.50
N TYR A 36 -8.00 6.68 -2.12
CA TYR A 36 -7.08 7.83 -2.17
C TYR A 36 -6.85 8.29 -3.62
N GLU A 37 -6.65 7.34 -4.55
CA GLU A 37 -6.55 7.67 -5.97
C GLU A 37 -7.87 8.24 -6.51
N SER A 38 -9.01 7.66 -6.13
CA SER A 38 -10.35 8.16 -6.49
C SER A 38 -10.63 9.55 -5.94
N ALA A 39 -9.98 9.95 -4.84
CA ALA A 39 -10.00 11.32 -4.34
C ALA A 39 -9.13 12.28 -5.17
N GLY A 40 -8.43 11.81 -6.21
CA GLY A 40 -7.59 12.63 -7.08
C GLY A 40 -6.15 12.79 -6.61
N ILE A 41 -5.69 11.92 -5.69
CA ILE A 41 -4.27 11.87 -5.30
C ILE A 41 -3.53 10.97 -6.30
N PRO A 42 -2.41 11.41 -6.91
CA PRO A 42 -1.68 10.57 -7.87
C PRO A 42 -1.26 9.23 -7.24
N ALA A 43 -1.38 8.12 -7.98
CA ALA A 43 -1.08 6.78 -7.46
C ALA A 43 0.34 6.66 -6.86
N ALA A 44 1.34 7.29 -7.48
CA ALA A 44 2.69 7.34 -6.93
C ALA A 44 2.76 8.01 -5.54
N GLU A 45 1.95 9.04 -5.29
CA GLU A 45 1.87 9.68 -3.97
C GLU A 45 1.12 8.79 -2.97
N VAL A 46 0.06 8.10 -3.40
CA VAL A 46 -0.62 7.09 -2.56
C VAL A 46 0.34 5.99 -2.13
N LEU A 47 1.18 5.49 -3.03
CA LEU A 47 2.20 4.49 -2.72
C LEU A 47 3.24 5.02 -1.72
N LYS A 48 3.68 6.29 -1.85
CA LYS A 48 4.56 6.92 -0.84
C LYS A 48 3.87 7.04 0.51
N MET A 49 2.59 7.40 0.54
CA MET A 49 1.77 7.47 1.75
C MET A 49 1.69 6.10 2.44
N ALA A 50 1.44 5.03 1.67
CA ALA A 50 1.38 3.65 2.16
C ALA A 50 2.74 3.06 2.58
N THR A 51 3.85 3.72 2.27
CA THR A 51 5.21 3.22 2.53
C THR A 51 6.06 4.25 3.30
N ILE A 52 6.92 5.00 2.61
CA ILE A 52 7.94 5.85 3.23
C ILE A 52 7.38 6.96 4.11
N ASN A 53 6.24 7.55 3.76
CA ASN A 53 5.65 8.62 4.57
C ASN A 53 5.09 8.07 5.88
N SER A 54 4.41 6.91 5.84
CA SER A 54 3.97 6.21 7.06
C SER A 54 5.16 5.80 7.93
N ALA A 55 6.25 5.33 7.33
CA ALA A 55 7.48 5.00 8.07
C ALA A 55 8.10 6.24 8.76
N LYS A 56 8.12 7.39 8.09
CA LYS A 56 8.57 8.66 8.69
C LYS A 56 7.70 9.09 9.86
N ILE A 57 6.38 9.03 9.71
CA ILE A 57 5.41 9.42 10.75
C ILE A 57 5.52 8.55 11.99
N THR A 58 5.81 7.26 11.81
CA THR A 58 5.97 6.29 12.91
C THR A 58 7.38 6.25 13.49
N GLY A 59 8.33 7.01 12.94
CA GLY A 59 9.73 7.00 13.40
C GLY A 59 10.50 5.74 13.02
N THR A 60 10.09 5.03 11.98
CA THR A 60 10.66 3.74 11.55
C THR A 60 11.38 3.80 10.19
N SER A 61 11.48 4.99 9.59
CA SER A 61 12.06 5.19 8.26
C SER A 61 13.52 4.81 8.12
N ASP A 62 14.25 4.65 9.22
CA ASP A 62 15.65 4.21 9.22
C ASP A 62 15.79 2.76 8.76
N TYR A 63 14.75 1.94 8.92
CA TYR A 63 14.78 0.51 8.58
C TYR A 63 13.54 0.00 7.80
N LEU A 64 12.51 0.83 7.57
CA LEU A 64 11.30 0.49 6.79
C LEU A 64 10.95 1.55 5.74
N GLY A 65 10.05 1.17 4.83
CA GLY A 65 9.30 2.10 3.97
C GLY A 65 9.96 2.47 2.64
N SER A 66 11.20 2.04 2.38
CA SER A 66 11.86 2.21 1.08
C SER A 66 12.81 1.06 0.76
N ILE A 67 13.18 0.93 -0.52
CA ILE A 67 14.11 -0.09 -1.00
C ILE A 67 15.51 0.52 -1.01
N GLU A 68 16.25 0.32 0.07
CA GLU A 68 17.60 0.86 0.25
C GLU A 68 18.48 -0.17 0.98
N VAL A 69 19.78 -0.18 0.66
CA VAL A 69 20.75 -1.06 1.33
C VAL A 69 20.80 -0.73 2.81
N GLY A 70 20.74 -1.76 3.66
CA GLY A 70 20.79 -1.63 5.12
C GLY A 70 19.41 -1.60 5.79
N LYS A 71 18.32 -1.45 5.03
CA LYS A 71 16.95 -1.56 5.56
C LYS A 71 16.47 -3.01 5.61
N ASN A 72 15.36 -3.24 6.33
CA ASN A 72 14.73 -4.55 6.36
C ASN A 72 14.27 -4.95 4.94
N ALA A 73 14.43 -6.23 4.61
CA ALA A 73 13.90 -6.81 3.38
C ALA A 73 12.38 -7.05 3.49
N ASP A 74 11.64 -5.96 3.62
CA ASP A 74 10.17 -5.89 3.64
C ASP A 74 9.70 -5.34 2.28
N LEU A 75 9.33 -6.24 1.37
CA LEU A 75 9.09 -5.95 -0.04
C LEU A 75 7.81 -6.63 -0.51
N ILE A 76 7.16 -6.06 -1.53
CA ILE A 76 6.06 -6.71 -2.26
C ILE A 76 6.41 -6.72 -3.75
N LEU A 77 6.15 -7.85 -4.41
CA LEU A 77 6.20 -7.96 -5.86
C LEU A 77 4.77 -7.95 -6.39
N ILE A 78 4.49 -7.04 -7.32
CA ILE A 78 3.20 -6.87 -7.97
C ILE A 78 3.36 -7.21 -9.44
N ASP A 79 2.51 -8.07 -9.98
CA ASP A 79 2.36 -8.25 -11.42
C ASP A 79 1.48 -7.11 -11.96
N GLY A 80 2.10 -6.08 -12.52
CA GLY A 80 1.43 -4.87 -12.98
C GLY A 80 2.23 -3.61 -12.65
N ASN A 81 1.61 -2.45 -12.85
CA ASN A 81 2.19 -1.15 -12.60
C ASN A 81 1.26 -0.28 -11.73
N PRO A 82 1.39 -0.32 -10.39
CA PRO A 82 0.52 0.41 -9.49
C PRO A 82 0.69 1.94 -9.55
N VAL A 83 1.70 2.45 -10.28
CA VAL A 83 1.84 3.89 -10.57
C VAL A 83 0.92 4.32 -11.73
N GLU A 84 0.62 3.42 -12.66
CA GLU A 84 -0.31 3.66 -13.78
C GLU A 84 -1.74 3.27 -13.44
N ASN A 85 -1.92 2.23 -12.62
CA ASN A 85 -3.22 1.76 -12.15
C ASN A 85 -3.12 1.26 -10.70
N ILE A 86 -3.56 2.06 -9.73
CA ILE A 86 -3.43 1.68 -8.31
C ILE A 86 -4.07 0.32 -7.98
N SER A 87 -5.08 -0.13 -8.75
CA SER A 87 -5.75 -1.42 -8.51
C SER A 87 -4.82 -2.63 -8.69
N ASP A 88 -3.68 -2.46 -9.38
CA ASP A 88 -2.66 -3.49 -9.54
C ASP A 88 -2.06 -3.93 -8.19
N VAL A 89 -2.20 -3.13 -7.11
CA VAL A 89 -1.80 -3.55 -5.75
C VAL A 89 -2.51 -4.82 -5.26
N ARG A 90 -3.56 -5.29 -5.94
CA ARG A 90 -4.23 -6.57 -5.65
C ARG A 90 -3.48 -7.78 -6.23
N ARG A 91 -2.68 -7.56 -7.28
CA ARG A 91 -1.96 -8.57 -8.06
C ARG A 91 -0.59 -8.88 -7.42
N VAL A 92 -0.57 -9.01 -6.10
CA VAL A 92 0.66 -9.35 -5.36
C VAL A 92 1.02 -10.78 -5.68
N GLU A 93 2.22 -10.99 -6.22
CA GLU A 93 2.78 -12.32 -6.47
C GLU A 93 3.48 -12.83 -5.21
N TRP A 94 4.38 -12.02 -4.64
CA TRP A 94 5.16 -12.37 -3.46
C TRP A 94 5.20 -11.23 -2.44
N THR A 95 5.22 -11.60 -1.17
CA THR A 95 5.55 -10.70 -0.06
C THR A 95 6.84 -11.20 0.58
N ILE A 96 7.82 -10.32 0.72
CA ILE A 96 9.04 -10.58 1.49
C ILE A 96 8.90 -9.84 2.81
N LYS A 97 9.10 -10.52 3.93
CA LYS A 97 9.09 -9.91 5.27
C LYS A 97 10.31 -10.39 6.04
N GLY A 98 11.16 -9.46 6.46
CA GLY A 98 12.42 -9.76 7.13
C GLY A 98 13.32 -10.70 6.33
N GLY A 99 13.26 -10.64 4.99
CA GLY A 99 14.00 -11.53 4.10
C GLY A 99 13.36 -12.92 3.86
N THR A 100 12.23 -13.23 4.51
CA THR A 100 11.48 -14.47 4.26
C THR A 100 10.43 -14.22 3.16
N ILE A 101 10.42 -15.06 2.13
CA ILE A 101 9.48 -14.96 1.00
C ILE A 101 8.20 -15.73 1.31
N PHE A 102 7.05 -15.11 1.03
CA PHE A 102 5.72 -15.69 1.08
C PHE A 102 5.06 -15.58 -0.29
N TYR A 103 4.60 -16.70 -0.84
CA TYR A 103 3.91 -16.74 -2.13
C TYR A 103 2.41 -16.47 -1.93
N ALA A 104 1.86 -15.48 -2.64
CA ALA A 104 0.47 -15.07 -2.46
C ALA A 104 -0.51 -16.20 -2.81
N ASP A 105 -0.27 -16.93 -3.90
CA ASP A 105 -1.11 -18.07 -4.31
C ASP A 105 -1.18 -19.14 -3.20
N GLU A 106 -0.06 -19.48 -2.57
CA GLU A 106 -0.04 -20.45 -1.47
C GLU A 106 -0.84 -19.95 -0.25
N LEU A 107 -0.70 -18.67 0.10
CA LEU A 107 -1.42 -18.07 1.22
C LEU A 107 -2.93 -18.01 0.95
N TYR A 108 -3.34 -17.56 -0.23
CA TYR A 108 -4.75 -17.47 -0.61
C TYR A 108 -5.40 -18.86 -0.70
N ASN A 109 -4.71 -19.85 -1.29
CA ASN A 109 -5.22 -21.22 -1.36
C ASN A 109 -5.43 -21.82 0.04
N LYS A 110 -4.53 -21.57 1.00
CA LYS A 110 -4.71 -22.00 2.40
C LYS A 110 -5.92 -21.36 3.09
N MET A 111 -6.36 -20.19 2.61
CA MET A 111 -7.55 -19.49 3.09
C MET A 111 -8.81 -19.87 2.31
N GLY A 112 -8.72 -20.74 1.29
CA GLY A 112 -9.84 -21.06 0.40
C GLY A 112 -10.23 -19.91 -0.53
N ILE A 113 -9.30 -18.99 -0.79
CA ILE A 113 -9.49 -17.80 -1.62
C ILE A 113 -8.75 -18.00 -2.94
N LYS A 114 -9.38 -17.61 -4.05
CA LYS A 114 -8.69 -17.57 -5.34
C LYS A 114 -7.77 -16.35 -5.39
N HIS A 115 -6.50 -16.56 -5.75
CA HIS A 115 -5.54 -15.49 -5.94
C HIS A 115 -6.02 -14.47 -7.00
N PHE A 116 -5.90 -13.18 -6.68
CA PHE A 116 -6.24 -12.07 -7.55
C PHE A 116 -5.12 -11.89 -8.58
N LYS A 117 -5.37 -12.35 -9.81
CA LYS A 117 -4.48 -12.16 -10.97
C LYS A 117 -5.06 -11.15 -11.94
#